data_AF-A0A928I771-F1
#
_entry.id   AF-A0A928I771-F1
#
_cell.length_a   1.000
_cell.length_b   1.000
_cell.length_c   1.000
_cell.angle_alpha   90.00
_cell.angle_beta   90.00
_cell.angle_gamma   90.00
#
_symmetry.space_group_name_H-M   'P 1'
#
loop_
_entity.id
_entity.type
_entity.pdbx_description
1 polymer ?
#
loop_
_entity_poly.entity_id
_entity_poly.type
_entity_poly.pdbx_seq_one_letter_code
_entity_poly.pdbx_strand_id
1 'polypeptide(L)'
;MRLDKFLSVTATATRSEAAKAVRAGEVLVDGVAAKKADLQIDPDTATVTFRGRAVVYRQYTYIMLHKPAGVVSATEDGREQTVLDLLPPELQRIRPALFPCGRLDKNTTGLMLLTN
;
A
#
# COMPACT_ATOMS: atom_id res chain seq x y z
N MET A 1 -9.52 -5.43 11.98
CA MET A 1 -8.62 -4.33 11.58
C MET A 1 -9.38 -3.02 11.69
N ARG A 2 -8.75 -1.93 12.16
CA ARG A 2 -9.39 -0.60 12.14
C ARG A 2 -9.60 -0.12 10.70
N LEU A 3 -10.74 0.51 10.42
CA LEU A 3 -11.09 1.04 9.10
C LEU A 3 -10.08 2.08 8.57
N ASP A 4 -9.59 2.98 9.41
CA ASP A 4 -8.56 3.95 9.05
C ASP A 4 -7.22 3.28 8.71
N LYS A 5 -6.84 2.22 9.45
CA LYS A 5 -5.69 1.38 9.13
C LYS A 5 -5.92 0.66 7.80
N PHE A 6 -7.10 0.09 7.57
CA PHE A 6 -7.47 -0.60 6.34
C PHE A 6 -7.29 0.31 5.12
N LEU A 7 -7.90 1.50 5.12
CA LEU A 7 -7.79 2.47 4.03
C LEU A 7 -6.35 2.97 3.82
N SER A 8 -5.56 3.00 4.88
CA SER A 8 -4.14 3.37 4.82
C SER A 8 -3.26 2.25 4.25
N VAL A 9 -3.48 0.98 4.60
CA VAL A 9 -2.66 -0.13 4.10
C VAL A 9 -3.02 -0.54 2.67
N THR A 10 -4.27 -0.34 2.25
CA THR A 10 -4.66 -0.43 0.84
C THR A 10 -4.28 0.82 0.05
N ALA A 11 -3.61 1.76 0.73
CA ALA A 11 -3.14 3.03 0.21
C ALA A 11 -4.23 3.81 -0.56
N THR A 12 -5.46 3.71 -0.06
CA THR A 12 -6.62 4.44 -0.58
C THR A 12 -6.65 5.86 -0.02
N ALA A 13 -6.31 6.01 1.26
CA ALA A 13 -6.28 7.30 1.95
C ALA A 13 -5.32 7.24 3.15
N THR A 14 -4.68 8.35 3.48
CA THR A 14 -3.98 8.47 4.78
C THR A 14 -4.97 8.34 5.93
N ARG A 15 -4.49 8.05 7.15
CA ARG A 15 -5.39 7.93 8.33
C ARG A 15 -6.19 9.21 8.59
N SER A 16 -5.61 10.38 8.37
CA SER A 16 -6.29 11.67 8.55
C SER A 16 -7.34 11.91 7.48
N GLU A 17 -7.06 11.56 6.22
CA GLU A 17 -8.03 11.59 5.11
C GLU A 17 -9.16 10.60 5.33
N ALA A 18 -8.86 9.37 5.77
CA ALA A 18 -9.86 8.37 6.13
C ALA A 18 -10.82 8.91 7.20
N ALA A 19 -10.30 9.55 8.25
CA ALA A 19 -11.14 10.17 9.28
C ALA A 19 -12.01 11.32 8.76
N LYS A 20 -11.55 12.09 7.76
CA LYS A 20 -12.35 13.13 7.10
C LYS A 20 -13.44 12.51 6.22
N ALA A 21 -13.08 11.53 5.40
CA ALA A 21 -14.00 10.85 4.49
C ALA A 21 -15.12 10.11 5.25
N VAL A 22 -14.79 9.46 6.37
CA VAL A 22 -15.80 8.83 7.25
C VAL A 22 -16.80 9.86 7.78
N ARG A 23 -16.32 11.02 8.26
CA ARG A 23 -17.21 12.11 8.73
C ARG A 23 -18.10 12.67 7.62
N ALA A 24 -17.61 12.66 6.38
CA ALA A 24 -18.35 13.09 5.20
C ALA A 24 -19.31 12.02 4.65
N GLY A 25 -19.36 10.81 5.22
CA GLY A 25 -20.18 9.71 4.73
C GLY A 25 -19.68 9.08 3.43
N GLU A 26 -18.42 9.34 3.04
CA GLU A 26 -17.83 8.87 1.79
C GLU A 26 -17.28 7.44 1.86
N VAL A 27 -17.34 6.81 3.05
CA VAL A 27 -16.86 5.46 3.30
C VAL A 27 -18.04 4.57 3.70
N LEU A 28 -18.28 3.52 2.93
CA LEU A 28 -19.28 2.50 3.23
C LEU A 28 -18.57 1.21 3.66
N VAL A 29 -19.10 0.55 4.68
CA VAL A 29 -18.76 -0.81 5.07
C VAL A 29 -20.03 -1.64 4.93
N ASP A 30 -19.99 -2.66 4.09
CA ASP A 30 -21.13 -3.52 3.76
C ASP A 30 -22.36 -2.73 3.28
N GLY A 31 -22.11 -1.68 2.50
CA GLY A 31 -23.13 -0.78 1.96
C GLY A 31 -23.66 0.27 2.94
N VAL A 32 -23.20 0.28 4.19
CA VAL A 32 -23.65 1.24 5.22
C VAL A 32 -22.55 2.26 5.52
N ALA A 33 -22.93 3.54 5.63
CA ALA A 33 -21.98 4.61 5.98
C ALA A 33 -21.27 4.34 7.32
N ALA A 34 -19.94 4.31 7.26
CA ALA A 34 -19.12 4.15 8.45
C ALA A 34 -19.31 5.34 9.39
N LYS A 35 -19.55 5.07 10.68
CA LYS A 35 -19.77 6.13 11.68
C LYS A 35 -18.48 6.63 12.33
N LYS A 36 -17.46 5.78 12.41
CA LYS A 36 -16.17 6.08 13.05
C LYS A 36 -15.02 5.48 12.25
N ALA A 37 -13.90 6.19 12.23
CA ALA A 37 -12.71 5.77 11.49
C ALA A 37 -11.93 4.64 12.19
N ASP A 38 -12.13 4.49 13.50
CA ASP A 38 -11.57 3.40 14.31
C ASP A 38 -12.47 2.15 14.36
N LEU A 39 -13.55 2.12 13.57
CA LEU A 39 -14.42 0.96 13.41
C LEU A 39 -13.60 -0.29 13.11
N GLN A 40 -13.83 -1.38 13.84
CA GLN A 40 -13.21 -2.66 13.56
C GLN A 40 -13.98 -3.36 12.44
N ILE A 41 -13.26 -3.75 11.40
CA ILE A 41 -13.76 -4.54 10.27
C ILE A 41 -12.93 -5.81 10.12
N ASP A 42 -13.53 -6.86 9.61
CA ASP A 42 -12.81 -8.03 9.14
C ASP A 42 -12.41 -7.81 7.67
N PRO A 43 -11.12 -7.65 7.35
CA PRO A 43 -10.67 -7.34 6.00
C PRO A 43 -10.94 -8.47 4.98
N ASP A 44 -11.18 -9.69 5.43
CA ASP A 44 -11.38 -10.86 4.55
C ASP A 44 -12.86 -11.01 4.13
N THR A 45 -13.78 -10.42 4.90
CA THR A 45 -15.23 -10.56 4.68
C THR A 45 -15.94 -9.23 4.44
N ALA A 46 -15.43 -8.12 4.98
CA ALA A 46 -16.06 -6.82 4.85
C ALA A 46 -15.89 -6.22 3.45
N THR A 47 -16.99 -5.71 2.88
CA THR A 47 -16.96 -4.96 1.63
C THR A 47 -16.82 -3.46 1.92
N VAL A 48 -15.63 -2.91 1.70
CA VAL A 48 -15.35 -1.48 1.92
C VAL A 48 -15.42 -0.72 0.61
N THR A 49 -16.19 0.37 0.57
CA THR A 49 -16.26 1.29 -0.57
C THR A 49 -15.82 2.68 -0.14
N PHE A 50 -14.91 3.30 -0.90
CA PHE A 50 -14.45 4.67 -0.70
C PHE A 50 -14.84 5.51 -1.92
N ARG A 51 -15.69 6.53 -1.72
CA ARG A 51 -16.20 7.41 -2.80
C ARG A 51 -16.77 6.63 -4.00
N GLY A 52 -17.57 5.60 -3.71
CA GLY A 52 -18.20 4.75 -4.73
C GLY A 52 -17.28 3.72 -5.38
N ARG A 53 -16.01 3.61 -4.98
CA ARG A 53 -15.07 2.58 -5.48
C ARG A 53 -14.76 1.53 -4.42
N ALA A 54 -14.87 0.27 -4.78
CA ALA A 54 -14.50 -0.83 -3.90
C ALA A 54 -13.00 -0.77 -3.56
N VAL A 55 -12.68 -0.95 -2.28
CA VAL A 55 -11.32 -1.00 -1.77
C VAL A 55 -10.96 -2.46 -1.53
N VAL A 56 -10.07 -2.99 -2.37
CA VAL A 56 -9.64 -4.38 -2.27
C VAL A 56 -8.45 -4.47 -1.32
N TYR A 57 -8.59 -5.31 -0.30
CA TYR A 57 -7.48 -5.66 0.59
C TYR A 57 -6.63 -6.76 -0.02
N ARG A 58 -5.31 -6.56 0.01
CA ARG A 58 -4.33 -7.59 -0.29
C ARG A 58 -3.39 -7.68 0.90
N GLN A 59 -3.56 -8.72 1.71
CA GLN A 59 -2.69 -8.94 2.87
C GLN A 59 -1.24 -9.12 2.44
N TYR A 60 -1.03 -9.95 1.41
CA TYR A 60 0.29 -10.28 0.89
C TYR A 60 0.43 -9.77 -0.55
N THR A 61 1.54 -9.08 -0.81
CA THR A 61 1.91 -8.59 -2.13
C THR A 61 3.29 -9.13 -2.47
N TYR A 62 3.42 -9.84 -3.59
CA TYR A 62 4.70 -10.34 -4.08
C TYR A 62 4.97 -9.76 -5.47
N ILE A 63 6.06 -9.03 -5.61
CA ILE A 63 6.46 -8.39 -6.88
C ILE A 63 7.79 -8.97 -7.31
N MET A 64 7.86 -9.43 -8.56
CA MET A 64 9.12 -9.74 -9.23
C MET A 64 9.61 -8.50 -9.96
N LEU A 65 10.81 -8.05 -9.61
CA LEU A 65 11.48 -6.92 -10.23
C LEU A 65 12.75 -7.43 -10.91
N HIS A 66 12.93 -7.09 -12.18
CA HIS A 66 14.24 -7.17 -12.80
C HIS A 66 15.03 -5.90 -12.46
N LYS A 67 15.89 -5.98 -11.45
CA LYS A 67 16.67 -4.84 -10.99
C LYS A 67 17.72 -4.45 -12.04
N PRO A 68 17.76 -3.18 -12.49
CA PRO A 68 18.83 -2.68 -13.35
C PRO A 68 20.10 -2.35 -12.55
N ALA A 69 21.21 -2.12 -13.26
CA ALA A 69 22.43 -1.61 -12.66
C ALA A 69 22.26 -0.13 -12.27
N GLY A 70 23.02 0.34 -11.27
CA GLY A 70 22.99 1.72 -10.79
C GLY A 70 21.95 2.01 -9.72
N VAL A 71 21.05 1.07 -9.40
CA VAL A 71 19.99 1.21 -8.39
C VAL A 71 20.37 0.44 -7.12
N VAL A 72 20.03 0.97 -5.94
CA VAL A 72 20.32 0.31 -4.65
C VAL A 72 19.16 -0.54 -4.14
N SER A 73 19.49 -1.69 -3.55
CA SER A 73 18.53 -2.62 -2.92
C SER A 73 18.13 -2.11 -1.53
N ALA A 74 17.38 -1.02 -1.47
CA ALA A 74 16.93 -0.36 -0.24
C ALA A 74 15.48 0.10 -0.33
N THR A 75 14.88 0.43 0.82
CA THR A 75 13.53 1.02 0.91
C THR A 75 13.56 2.54 0.76
N GLU A 76 14.61 3.19 1.28
CA GLU A 76 14.84 4.63 1.19
C GLU A 76 16.36 4.87 1.08
N ASP A 77 16.75 5.87 0.30
CA ASP A 77 18.12 6.36 0.22
C ASP A 77 18.09 7.86 -0.10
N GLY A 78 18.97 8.64 0.53
CA GLY A 78 18.99 10.10 0.40
C GLY A 78 19.77 10.63 -0.81
N ARG A 79 20.47 9.75 -1.54
CA ARG A 79 21.35 10.13 -2.66
C ARG A 79 21.09 9.29 -3.90
N GLU A 80 20.84 8.00 -3.72
CA GLU A 80 20.77 7.02 -4.78
C GLU A 80 19.32 6.60 -5.06
N GLN A 81 19.04 6.21 -6.30
CA GLN A 81 17.74 5.63 -6.64
C GLN A 81 17.61 4.23 -6.05
N THR A 82 16.47 3.93 -5.44
CA THR A 82 16.17 2.63 -4.84
C THR A 82 15.31 1.74 -5.73
N VAL A 83 15.29 0.44 -5.44
CA VAL A 83 14.42 -0.53 -6.12
C VAL A 83 12.92 -0.21 -5.96
N LEU A 84 12.53 0.51 -4.90
CA LEU A 84 11.16 0.97 -4.71
C LEU A 84 10.79 2.16 -5.59
N ASP A 85 11.76 2.94 -6.05
CA ASP A 85 11.53 4.07 -6.95
C ASP A 85 11.24 3.63 -8.39
N LEU A 86 11.51 2.34 -8.70
CA LEU A 86 11.19 1.71 -9.98
C LEU A 86 9.73 1.25 -10.07
N LEU A 87 8.95 1.33 -8.98
CA LEU A 87 7.57 0.87 -8.96
C LEU A 87 6.67 1.77 -9.83
N PRO A 88 5.75 1.18 -10.60
CA PRO A 88 4.83 1.93 -11.43
C PRO A 88 3.80 2.70 -10.57
N PRO A 89 3.14 3.74 -11.10
CA PRO A 89 2.25 4.64 -10.35
C PRO A 89 1.14 3.92 -9.55
N GLU A 90 0.67 2.78 -10.04
CA GLU A 90 -0.38 1.98 -9.39
C GLU A 90 0.12 1.37 -8.07
N LEU A 91 1.42 1.07 -7.98
CA LEU A 91 2.06 0.47 -6.81
C LEU A 91 2.76 1.50 -5.91
N GLN A 92 2.93 2.74 -6.39
CA GLN A 92 3.54 3.82 -5.60
C GLN A 92 2.80 4.09 -4.28
N ARG A 93 1.47 3.90 -4.26
CA ARG A 93 0.70 4.10 -3.03
C ARG A 93 1.06 3.07 -1.94
N ILE A 94 1.35 1.83 -2.32
CA ILE A 94 1.75 0.77 -1.38
C ILE A 94 3.27 0.72 -1.12
N ARG A 95 4.06 1.57 -1.80
CA ARG A 95 5.52 1.70 -1.63
C ARG A 95 5.97 1.70 -0.16
N PRO A 96 5.34 2.44 0.77
CA PRO A 96 5.79 2.48 2.17
C PRO A 96 5.70 1.15 2.91
N ALA A 97 4.93 0.18 2.40
CA ALA A 97 4.81 -1.14 2.99
C ALA A 97 5.76 -2.16 2.35
N LEU A 98 6.36 -1.87 1.20
CA LEU A 98 7.18 -2.83 0.45
C LEU A 98 8.66 -2.77 0.87
N PHE A 99 9.33 -3.93 0.82
CA PHE A 99 10.76 -4.07 1.05
C PHE A 99 11.38 -5.17 0.18
N PRO A 100 12.67 -5.06 -0.18
CA PRO A 100 13.37 -6.09 -0.95
C PRO A 100 13.70 -7.34 -0.12
N CYS A 101 13.38 -8.51 -0.66
CA CYS A 101 13.77 -9.81 -0.11
C CYS A 101 15.19 -10.14 -0.57
N GLY A 102 16.18 -9.82 0.27
CA GLY A 102 17.59 -9.97 -0.07
C GLY A 102 18.15 -8.73 -0.79
N ARG A 103 19.42 -8.81 -1.20
CA ARG A 103 20.15 -7.67 -1.75
C ARG A 103 20.94 -8.09 -2.99
N LEU A 104 20.90 -7.21 -3.99
CA LEU A 104 21.87 -7.18 -5.08
C LEU A 104 22.71 -5.90 -4.94
N ASP A 105 24.01 -6.00 -5.20
CA ASP A 105 24.89 -4.83 -5.23
C ASP A 105 24.40 -3.81 -6.27
N LYS A 106 24.83 -2.54 -6.11
CA LYS A 106 24.36 -1.42 -6.94
C LYS A 106 24.40 -1.73 -8.43
N ASN A 107 25.49 -2.32 -8.90
CA ASN A 107 25.72 -2.63 -10.32
C ASN A 107 25.33 -4.05 -10.71
N THR A 108 24.86 -4.87 -9.77
CA THR A 108 24.34 -6.22 -10.05
C THR A 108 22.91 -6.10 -10.55
N THR A 109 22.64 -6.79 -11.67
CA THR A 109 21.31 -6.89 -12.29
C THR A 109 20.67 -8.23 -11.98
N GLY A 110 19.36 -8.33 -12.18
CA GLY A 110 18.66 -9.62 -12.15
C GLY A 110 17.40 -9.62 -11.29
N LEU A 111 16.92 -10.82 -11.00
CA LEU A 111 15.69 -11.03 -10.25
C LEU A 111 15.82 -10.56 -8.81
N MET A 112 14.86 -9.75 -8.38
CA MET A 112 14.63 -9.37 -7.00
C MET A 112 13.14 -9.54 -6.68
N LEU A 113 12.85 -9.94 -5.46
CA LEU A 113 11.48 -9.97 -4.93
C LEU A 113 11.27 -8.77 -4.01
N LEU A 114 10.13 -8.12 -4.14
CA LEU A 114 9.64 -7.13 -3.16
C LEU A 114 8.37 -7.69 -2.51
N THR A 115 8.23 -7.51 -1.20
CA THR A 115 7.03 -7.91 -0.44
C THR A 115 6.69 -6.91 0.66
N ASN A 116 5.49 -7.01 1.22
CA ASN A 116 5.05 -6.30 2.42
C ASN A 116 4.97 -7.18 3.66
#